data_AF-A0A2V9ZEL0-F1
#
_entry.id   AF-A0A2V9ZEL0-F1
#
_cell.length_a   1.000
_cell.length_b   1.000
_cell.length_c   1.000
_cell.angle_alpha   90.00
_cell.angle_beta   90.00
_cell.angle_gamma   90.00
#
_symmetry.space_group_name_H-M   'P 1'
#
loop_
_entity.id
_entity.type
_entity.pdbx_description
1 polymer ?
#
loop_
_entity_poly.entity_id
_entity_poly.type
_entity_poly.pdbx_seq_one_letter_code
_entity_poly.pdbx_strand_id
1 'polypeptide(L)'
;MSDKPSKIVLPDRFDKRIHIALPIRVTYWDAQNRPRLEMACTYDISPRGARILGLRCVKNPGEIVAIERGRAKSFCRVVWIGEENSELRGQIGLQCLEADKTMWDAELREMEEIYDPILKDNIPPRPMPAVPGTPSRRRTPRYAIEGMAELMRTSDRASGLQAPLKDIGELGCLVTTQSMLVPGTSLKVILNFAKYDLALKGQVRHGALDVGVGIEFREIRKGDRSLLQYILRKLAEQEQEEPAKARVASASS
;
A
#
# COMPACT_ATOMS: atom_id res chain seq x y z
N MET A 1 -5.32 -27.36 -20.26
CA MET A 1 -4.48 -26.20 -20.64
C MET A 1 -4.51 -25.26 -19.45
N SER A 2 -3.45 -25.23 -18.64
CA SER A 2 -3.36 -24.37 -17.47
C SER A 2 -3.09 -22.94 -17.93
N ASP A 3 -4.10 -22.07 -17.82
CA ASP A 3 -3.90 -20.63 -17.83
C ASP A 3 -2.94 -20.29 -16.69
N LYS A 4 -1.78 -19.76 -17.05
CA LYS A 4 -0.82 -19.25 -16.05
C LYS A 4 -1.41 -17.96 -15.49
N PRO A 5 -1.57 -17.82 -14.17
CA PRO A 5 -2.12 -16.60 -13.64
C PRO A 5 -1.17 -15.42 -13.92
N SER A 6 -1.79 -14.29 -14.24
CA SER A 6 -1.16 -13.09 -14.75
C SER A 6 -0.26 -12.42 -13.71
N LYS A 7 1.04 -12.34 -13.99
CA LYS A 7 1.98 -11.56 -13.16
C LYS A 7 1.68 -10.06 -13.32
N ILE A 8 1.19 -9.42 -12.26
CA ILE A 8 1.02 -7.97 -12.24
C ILE A 8 2.41 -7.32 -12.25
N VAL A 9 2.75 -6.62 -13.32
CA VAL A 9 3.95 -5.77 -13.37
C VAL A 9 3.61 -4.46 -12.66
N LEU A 10 3.90 -4.41 -11.37
CA LEU A 10 3.76 -3.22 -10.54
C LEU A 10 5.05 -2.38 -10.64
N PRO A 11 4.96 -1.04 -10.73
CA PRO A 11 6.11 -0.18 -11.02
C PRO A 11 7.20 -0.28 -9.94
N ASP A 12 8.42 0.08 -10.32
CA ASP A 12 9.59 -0.25 -9.49
C ASP A 12 9.71 0.60 -8.21
N ARG A 13 8.87 1.62 -8.04
CA ARG A 13 8.91 2.56 -6.91
C ARG A 13 7.52 2.83 -6.31
N PHE A 14 7.04 1.92 -5.48
CA PHE A 14 6.18 2.29 -4.35
C PHE A 14 6.93 1.92 -3.07
N ASP A 15 8.00 2.65 -2.76
CA ASP A 15 8.44 2.72 -1.36
C ASP A 15 7.22 3.16 -0.56
N LYS A 16 6.78 2.36 0.40
CA LYS A 16 5.59 2.62 1.21
C LYS A 16 5.75 3.99 1.87
N ARG A 17 4.99 4.97 1.37
CA ARG A 17 4.99 6.35 1.82
C ARG A 17 3.80 6.59 2.70
N ILE A 18 4.04 7.13 3.87
CA ILE A 18 2.97 7.42 4.82
C ILE A 18 2.81 8.92 4.94
N HIS A 19 1.59 9.40 4.71
CA HIS A 19 1.25 10.82 4.82
C HIS A 19 1.18 11.23 6.29
N ILE A 20 2.17 12.01 6.73
CA ILE A 20 2.27 12.51 8.09
C ILE A 20 3.08 13.82 8.09
N ALA A 21 2.58 14.78 8.86
CA ALA A 21 3.23 16.08 9.05
C ALA A 21 4.08 16.05 10.32
N LEU A 22 5.39 15.84 10.14
CA LEU A 22 6.37 15.83 11.21
C LEU A 22 7.23 17.10 11.13
N PRO A 23 7.36 17.87 12.21
CA PRO A 23 8.29 18.98 12.24
C PRO A 23 9.73 18.44 12.21
N ILE A 24 10.55 19.04 11.36
CA ILE A 24 11.96 18.70 11.20
C ILE A 24 12.83 19.96 11.19
N ARG A 25 14.07 19.78 11.61
CA ARG A 25 15.13 20.78 11.48
C ARG A 25 15.97 20.42 10.26
N VAL A 26 16.14 21.37 9.35
CA VAL A 26 16.95 21.21 8.14
C VAL A 26 18.18 22.09 8.28
N THR A 27 19.35 21.48 8.28
CA THR A 27 20.63 22.18 8.18
C THR A 27 21.13 22.10 6.74
N TYR A 28 21.39 23.27 6.17
CA TYR A 28 21.97 23.43 4.83
C TYR A 28 23.21 24.31 4.92
N TRP A 29 24.02 24.30 3.86
CA TRP A 29 25.24 25.10 3.80
C TRP A 29 25.02 26.24 2.81
N ASP A 30 25.26 27.49 3.26
CA ASP A 30 25.17 28.66 2.40
C ASP A 30 26.36 28.75 1.43
N ALA A 31 26.36 29.77 0.55
CA ALA A 31 27.44 29.98 -0.43
C ALA A 31 28.82 30.24 0.21
N GLN A 32 28.88 30.57 1.50
CA GLN A 32 30.11 30.71 2.27
C GLN A 32 30.41 29.44 3.10
N ASN A 33 29.76 28.33 2.79
CA ASN A 33 29.86 27.05 3.47
C ASN A 33 29.51 27.11 4.97
N ARG A 34 28.69 28.07 5.38
CA ARG A 34 28.25 28.19 6.77
C ARG A 34 26.96 27.41 6.97
N PRO A 35 26.85 26.62 8.05
CA PRO A 35 25.63 25.90 8.34
C PRO A 35 24.52 26.88 8.74
N ARG A 36 23.38 26.75 8.08
CA ARG A 36 22.14 27.48 8.36
C ARG A 36 21.05 26.49 8.69
N LEU A 37 20.15 26.89 9.58
CA LEU A 37 19.08 26.05 10.06
C LEU A 37 17.72 26.65 9.70
N GLU A 38 16.86 25.82 9.12
CA GLU A 38 15.48 26.17 8.77
C GLU A 38 14.54 25.06 9.28
N MET A 39 13.34 25.44 9.69
CA MET A 39 12.31 24.48 10.09
C MET A 39 11.45 24.13 8.88
N ALA A 40 11.12 22.85 8.73
CA ALA A 40 10.23 22.36 7.68
C ALA A 40 9.29 21.29 8.24
N CYS A 41 8.30 20.89 7.44
CA CYS A 41 7.40 19.80 7.76
C CYS A 41 7.47 18.71 6.69
N THR A 42 7.39 17.45 7.09
CA THR A 42 7.14 16.37 6.13
C THR A 42 5.71 16.45 5.61
N TYR A 43 5.49 15.93 4.41
CA TYR A 43 4.18 15.65 3.83
C TYR A 43 3.95 14.14 3.80
N ASP A 44 4.96 13.39 3.38
CA ASP A 44 5.04 11.94 3.54
C ASP A 44 6.47 11.50 3.86
N ILE A 45 6.59 10.34 4.49
CA ILE A 45 7.86 9.71 4.86
C ILE A 45 7.93 8.28 4.32
N SER A 46 9.14 7.81 4.02
CA SER A 46 9.45 6.41 3.70
C SER A 46 10.75 6.00 4.40
N PRO A 47 11.10 4.70 4.51
CA PRO A 47 12.31 4.27 5.19
C PRO A 47 13.59 4.98 4.72
N ARG A 48 13.64 5.33 3.43
CA ARG A 48 14.81 5.94 2.77
C ARG A 48 14.61 7.37 2.30
N GLY A 49 13.53 8.03 2.67
CA GLY A 49 13.28 9.38 2.18
C GLY A 49 12.08 10.07 2.80
N ALA A 50 11.81 11.28 2.31
CA ALA A 50 10.63 12.03 2.68
C ALA A 50 10.29 13.03 1.58
N ARG A 51 9.02 13.42 1.54
CA ARG A 51 8.59 14.64 0.87
C ARG A 51 8.37 15.70 1.94
N ILE A 52 8.90 16.89 1.74
CA ILE A 52 8.81 17.98 2.70
C ILE A 52 8.17 19.22 2.06
N LEU A 53 7.65 20.10 2.91
CA LEU A 53 7.02 21.36 2.58
C LEU A 53 7.70 22.50 3.36
N GLY A 54 7.75 23.67 2.72
CA GLY A 54 8.10 24.93 3.39
C GLY A 54 9.58 25.24 3.48
N LEU A 55 10.44 24.45 2.83
CA LEU A 55 11.88 24.71 2.78
C LEU A 55 12.21 25.64 1.60
N ARG A 56 12.73 26.84 1.90
CA ARG A 56 13.05 27.87 0.89
C ARG A 56 14.53 27.93 0.52
N CYS A 57 15.38 27.30 1.30
CA CYS A 57 16.83 27.40 1.14
C CYS A 57 17.40 26.55 0.00
N VAL A 58 16.74 25.45 -0.35
CA VAL A 58 17.19 24.51 -1.39
C VAL A 58 16.74 25.00 -2.76
N LYS A 59 17.68 25.14 -3.70
CA LYS A 59 17.39 25.68 -5.04
C LYS A 59 17.55 24.66 -6.14
N ASN A 60 18.39 23.66 -5.95
CA ASN A 60 18.73 22.69 -6.98
C ASN A 60 18.59 21.24 -6.48
N PRO A 61 18.11 20.33 -7.34
CA PRO A 61 18.32 18.89 -7.14
C PRO A 61 19.82 18.57 -7.01
N GLY A 62 20.15 17.60 -6.18
CA GLY A 62 21.51 17.15 -5.88
C GLY A 62 22.11 17.75 -4.61
N GLU A 63 21.56 18.86 -4.10
CA GLU A 63 22.02 19.48 -2.86
C GLU A 63 21.90 18.52 -1.67
N ILE A 64 22.89 18.56 -0.76
CA ILE A 64 22.92 17.74 0.45
C ILE A 64 22.51 18.60 1.64
N VAL A 65 21.53 18.11 2.38
CA VAL A 65 21.04 18.72 3.61
C VAL A 65 21.11 17.71 4.75
N ALA A 66 21.39 18.18 5.96
CA ALA A 66 21.25 17.36 7.15
C ALA A 66 19.85 17.59 7.73
N ILE A 67 19.11 16.51 7.95
CA ILE A 67 17.79 16.56 8.55
C ILE A 67 17.87 15.99 9.96
N GLU A 68 17.28 16.73 10.89
CA GLU A 68 17.26 16.39 12.31
C GLU A 68 15.82 16.32 12.82
N ARG A 69 15.51 15.23 13.54
CA ARG A 69 14.24 15.05 14.26
C ARG A 69 14.51 14.31 15.57
N GLY A 70 14.18 14.95 16.69
CA GLY A 70 14.48 14.39 18.01
C GLY A 70 15.97 14.13 18.18
N ARG A 71 16.35 12.86 18.41
CA ARG A 71 17.75 12.42 18.52
C ARG A 71 18.34 11.91 17.20
N ALA A 72 17.53 11.78 16.15
CA ALA A 72 17.97 11.29 14.86
C ALA A 72 18.45 12.45 13.99
N LYS A 73 19.61 12.25 13.34
CA LYS A 73 20.20 13.15 12.35
C LYS A 73 20.66 12.35 11.15
N SER A 74 20.26 12.74 9.94
CA SER A 74 20.61 12.01 8.72
C SER A 74 20.96 12.96 7.58
N PHE A 75 21.96 12.62 6.78
CA PHE A 75 22.25 13.32 5.54
C PHE A 75 21.33 12.85 4.42
N CYS A 76 20.69 13.81 3.74
CA CYS A 76 19.77 13.57 2.66
C CYS A 76 20.18 14.37 1.43
N ARG A 77 20.01 13.76 0.25
CA ARG A 77 20.10 14.45 -1.04
C ARG A 77 18.72 14.90 -1.49
N VAL A 78 18.65 16.11 -1.99
CA VAL A 78 17.49 16.64 -2.70
C VAL A 78 17.40 15.92 -4.05
N VAL A 79 16.33 15.17 -4.27
CA VAL A 79 16.15 14.40 -5.52
C VAL A 79 15.28 15.12 -6.55
N TRP A 80 14.36 15.97 -6.10
CA TRP A 80 13.53 16.81 -6.95
C TRP A 80 12.95 17.97 -6.15
N ILE A 81 12.59 19.04 -6.86
CA ILE A 81 11.91 20.24 -6.33
C ILE A 81 10.68 20.46 -7.20
N GLY A 82 9.53 20.65 -6.58
CA GLY A 82 8.28 20.84 -7.29
C GLY A 82 8.23 22.19 -8.00
N GLU A 83 7.82 22.18 -9.25
CA GLU A 83 7.78 23.36 -10.12
C GLU A 83 6.82 24.42 -9.56
N GLU A 84 7.20 25.70 -9.70
CA GLU A 84 6.44 26.84 -9.15
C GLU A 84 5.00 26.93 -9.68
N ASN A 85 4.77 26.48 -10.91
CA ASN A 85 3.46 26.54 -11.58
C ASN A 85 2.67 25.21 -11.47
N SER A 86 3.08 24.30 -10.58
CA SER A 86 2.43 22.99 -10.40
C SER A 86 1.77 22.86 -9.02
N GLU A 87 0.90 21.87 -8.86
CA GLU A 87 0.37 21.46 -7.54
C GLU A 87 1.47 21.02 -6.56
N LEU A 88 2.67 20.74 -7.07
CA LEU A 88 3.83 20.36 -6.28
C LEU A 88 4.65 21.57 -5.82
N ARG A 89 4.22 22.81 -6.10
CA ARG A 89 4.93 24.03 -5.70
C ARG A 89 5.37 23.98 -4.23
N GLY A 90 6.66 24.19 -4.02
CA GLY A 90 7.25 24.23 -2.68
C GLY A 90 7.37 22.86 -1.98
N GLN A 91 7.07 21.77 -2.69
CA GLN A 91 7.34 20.41 -2.25
C GLN A 91 8.75 20.01 -2.69
N ILE A 92 9.48 19.34 -1.82
CA ILE A 92 10.83 18.86 -2.09
C ILE A 92 10.91 17.39 -1.74
N GLY A 93 11.48 16.60 -2.66
CA GLY A 93 11.82 15.21 -2.43
C GLY A 93 13.20 15.05 -1.84
N LEU A 94 13.31 14.33 -0.73
CA LEU A 94 14.56 13.99 -0.06
C LEU A 94 14.80 12.48 -0.11
N GLN A 95 16.07 12.11 -0.30
CA GLN A 95 16.55 10.73 -0.22
C GLN A 95 17.68 10.64 0.81
N CYS A 96 17.55 9.74 1.79
CA CYS A 96 18.58 9.46 2.77
C CYS A 96 19.80 8.82 2.10
N LEU A 97 20.99 9.32 2.43
CA LEU A 97 22.28 8.81 1.93
C LEU A 97 22.90 7.75 2.84
N GLU A 98 22.41 7.62 4.08
CA GLU A 98 22.92 6.67 5.07
C GLU A 98 22.19 5.33 4.92
N ALA A 99 22.85 4.34 4.34
CA ALA A 99 22.24 3.05 4.00
C ALA A 99 21.77 2.25 5.23
N ASP A 100 22.52 2.35 6.34
CA ASP A 100 22.27 1.58 7.56
C ASP A 100 21.34 2.31 8.54
N LYS A 101 20.76 3.45 8.15
CA LYS A 101 19.96 4.29 9.03
C LYS A 101 18.56 4.53 8.49
N THR A 102 17.57 4.06 9.23
CA THR A 102 16.17 4.42 9.05
C THR A 102 15.88 5.75 9.73
N MET A 103 15.62 6.78 8.93
CA MET A 103 15.44 8.15 9.41
C MET A 103 14.19 8.33 10.28
N TRP A 104 13.19 7.46 10.09
CA TRP A 104 11.86 7.57 10.68
C TRP A 104 11.46 6.29 11.42
N ASP A 105 12.42 5.55 11.96
CA ASP A 105 12.19 4.19 12.49
C ASP A 105 11.05 4.14 13.52
N ALA A 106 11.06 5.07 14.48
CA ALA A 106 10.04 5.18 15.52
C ALA A 106 8.66 5.48 14.94
N GLU A 107 8.57 6.46 14.03
CA GLU A 107 7.30 6.86 13.42
C GLU A 107 6.76 5.79 12.47
N LEU A 108 7.62 5.15 11.68
CA LEU A 108 7.23 4.06 10.80
C LEU A 108 6.69 2.88 11.62
N ARG A 109 7.32 2.56 12.75
CA ARG A 109 6.86 1.51 13.67
C ARG A 109 5.56 1.88 14.38
N GLU A 110 5.40 3.12 14.85
CA GLU A 110 4.13 3.57 15.42
C GLU A 110 3.00 3.47 14.38
N MET A 111 3.27 3.84 13.13
CA MET A 111 2.31 3.72 12.03
C MET A 111 2.14 2.29 11.50
N GLU A 112 3.01 1.33 11.87
CA GLU A 112 2.75 -0.12 11.69
C GLU A 112 1.55 -0.60 12.50
N GLU A 113 1.22 0.13 13.56
CA GLU A 113 0.22 -0.26 14.55
C GLU A 113 -1.10 0.50 14.39
N ILE A 114 -1.15 1.55 13.55
CA ILE A 114 -2.36 2.35 13.31
C ILE A 114 -3.15 1.79 12.11
N TYR A 115 -4.43 1.48 12.36
CA TYR A 115 -5.36 0.98 11.35
C TYR A 115 -6.60 1.88 11.31
N ASP A 116 -7.06 2.17 10.09
CA ASP A 116 -8.28 2.92 9.82
C ASP A 116 -9.45 1.97 9.52
N PRO A 117 -10.66 2.24 10.00
CA PRO A 117 -11.82 1.41 9.73
C PRO A 117 -12.21 1.46 8.24
N ILE A 118 -12.58 0.32 7.69
CA ILE A 118 -13.16 0.23 6.34
C ILE A 118 -14.67 0.40 6.49
N LEU A 119 -15.14 1.64 6.32
CA LEU A 119 -16.56 1.99 6.34
C LEU A 119 -17.25 1.45 5.08
N LYS A 120 -18.36 0.72 5.27
CA LYS A 120 -19.14 0.09 4.18
C LYS A 120 -20.23 1.01 3.63
N ASP A 121 -20.47 2.15 4.27
CA ASP A 121 -21.66 2.97 4.08
C ASP A 121 -21.65 3.78 2.78
N ASN A 122 -20.48 3.97 2.16
CA ASN A 122 -20.34 4.67 0.87
C ASN A 122 -20.48 3.75 -0.36
N ILE A 123 -20.81 2.47 -0.16
CA ILE A 123 -21.04 1.54 -1.28
C ILE A 123 -22.53 1.59 -1.59
N PRO A 124 -22.93 2.04 -2.80
CA PRO A 124 -24.34 2.18 -3.13
C PRO A 124 -25.07 0.86 -2.89
N PRO A 125 -26.29 0.89 -2.31
CA PRO A 125 -27.08 -0.31 -2.14
C PRO A 125 -27.32 -0.94 -3.51
N ARG A 126 -27.34 -2.28 -3.51
CA ARG A 126 -27.59 -3.12 -4.68
C ARG A 126 -28.69 -2.54 -5.57
N PRO A 127 -28.48 -2.38 -6.89
CA PRO A 127 -29.59 -2.32 -7.82
C PRO A 127 -30.30 -3.68 -7.78
N MET A 128 -31.49 -3.73 -7.18
CA MET A 128 -32.38 -4.91 -7.26
C MET A 128 -33.37 -4.73 -8.43
N PRO A 129 -33.85 -5.83 -9.05
CA PRO A 129 -33.67 -7.22 -8.63
C PRO A 129 -32.61 -7.98 -9.45
N ALA A 130 -32.07 -9.03 -8.83
CA ALA A 130 -31.29 -10.04 -9.55
C ALA A 130 -32.12 -10.64 -10.68
N VAL A 131 -31.54 -10.68 -11.88
CA VAL A 131 -31.98 -11.62 -12.91
C VAL A 131 -31.77 -13.05 -12.35
N PRO A 132 -32.81 -13.89 -12.32
CA PRO A 132 -32.67 -15.30 -11.97
C PRO A 132 -31.59 -15.96 -12.83
N GLY A 133 -30.60 -16.60 -12.21
CA GLY A 133 -29.51 -17.28 -12.92
C GLY A 133 -28.13 -16.62 -12.84
N THR A 134 -27.99 -15.45 -12.19
CA THR A 134 -26.65 -14.85 -11.94
C THR A 134 -26.04 -15.33 -10.61
N PRO A 135 -24.89 -16.03 -10.61
CA PRO A 135 -24.38 -16.75 -9.44
C PRO A 135 -23.55 -15.91 -8.44
N SER A 136 -23.61 -14.57 -8.48
CA SER A 136 -22.81 -13.74 -7.56
C SER A 136 -23.65 -12.72 -6.79
N ARG A 137 -23.84 -12.99 -5.49
CA ARG A 137 -24.44 -12.07 -4.49
C ARG A 137 -23.45 -11.02 -3.96
N ARG A 138 -22.27 -10.88 -4.58
CA ARG A 138 -21.14 -10.07 -4.08
C ARG A 138 -21.41 -8.58 -4.32
N ARG A 139 -21.06 -7.73 -3.35
CA ARG A 139 -21.26 -6.27 -3.41
C ARG A 139 -20.18 -5.53 -4.21
N THR A 140 -19.01 -6.14 -4.35
CA THR A 140 -17.84 -5.57 -5.05
C THR A 140 -17.20 -6.64 -5.93
N PRO A 141 -16.56 -6.27 -7.06
CA PRO A 141 -15.80 -7.21 -7.87
C PRO A 141 -14.63 -7.80 -7.07
N ARG A 142 -14.18 -9.00 -7.49
CA ARG A 142 -12.96 -9.63 -7.00
C ARG A 142 -12.16 -10.11 -8.18
N TYR A 143 -10.86 -9.94 -8.08
CA TYR A 143 -9.91 -10.25 -9.14
C TYR A 143 -8.99 -11.36 -8.68
N ALA A 144 -8.71 -12.30 -9.58
CA ALA A 144 -7.69 -13.31 -9.34
C ALA A 144 -6.32 -12.63 -9.22
N ILE A 145 -5.52 -13.07 -8.25
CA ILE A 145 -4.18 -12.53 -8.02
C ILE A 145 -3.28 -13.61 -7.43
N GLU A 146 -2.03 -13.67 -7.89
CA GLU A 146 -1.00 -14.51 -7.26
C GLU A 146 -0.39 -13.78 -6.05
N GLY A 147 -0.32 -14.47 -4.92
CA GLY A 147 0.31 -13.96 -3.72
C GLY A 147 0.22 -14.93 -2.57
N MET A 148 0.80 -14.55 -1.45
CA MET A 148 0.72 -15.27 -0.18
C MET A 148 0.07 -14.38 0.86
N ALA A 149 -0.77 -14.96 1.70
CA ALA A 149 -1.35 -14.29 2.86
C ALA A 149 -0.74 -14.90 4.12
N GLU A 150 -0.19 -14.07 4.99
CA GLU A 150 0.15 -14.44 6.35
C GLU A 150 -1.00 -14.08 7.28
N LEU A 151 -1.56 -15.09 7.93
CA LEU A 151 -2.73 -15.00 8.79
C LEU A 151 -2.30 -15.18 10.25
N MET A 152 -2.46 -14.15 11.06
CA MET A 152 -2.18 -14.19 12.48
C MET A 152 -3.48 -14.00 13.26
N ARG A 153 -3.79 -14.93 14.17
CA ARG A 153 -4.93 -14.77 15.07
C ARG A 153 -4.65 -13.61 16.02
N THR A 154 -5.60 -12.68 16.16
CA THR A 154 -5.40 -11.53 17.07
C THR A 154 -5.20 -11.97 18.52
N SER A 155 -5.77 -13.12 18.90
CA SER A 155 -5.65 -13.74 20.23
C SER A 155 -4.33 -14.48 20.47
N ASP A 156 -3.61 -14.87 19.41
CA ASP A 156 -2.43 -15.73 19.49
C ASP A 156 -1.36 -15.25 18.51
N ARG A 157 -0.39 -14.49 19.04
CA ARG A 157 0.73 -13.93 18.28
C ARG A 157 1.79 -14.98 17.89
N ALA A 158 1.72 -16.20 18.39
CA ALA A 158 2.77 -17.21 18.20
C ALA A 158 2.54 -18.12 16.99
N SER A 159 1.30 -18.23 16.47
CA SER A 159 0.99 -19.08 15.31
C SER A 159 0.55 -18.25 14.10
N GLY A 160 1.48 -17.92 13.21
CA GLY A 160 1.18 -17.41 11.87
C GLY A 160 0.91 -18.56 10.90
N LEU A 161 -0.15 -18.47 10.09
CA LEU A 161 -0.45 -19.40 9.02
C LEU A 161 -0.24 -18.71 7.68
N GLN A 162 0.68 -19.23 6.86
CA GLN A 162 0.82 -18.79 5.47
C GLN A 162 -0.11 -19.58 4.55
N ALA A 163 -0.83 -18.88 3.68
CA ALA A 163 -1.80 -19.47 2.76
C ALA A 163 -1.75 -18.76 1.41
N PRO A 164 -1.78 -19.48 0.27
CA PRO A 164 -1.89 -18.86 -1.05
C PRO A 164 -3.14 -17.97 -1.17
N LEU A 165 -2.97 -16.80 -1.77
CA LEU A 165 -4.05 -15.89 -2.11
C LEU A 165 -4.68 -16.34 -3.44
N LYS A 166 -6.01 -16.39 -3.49
CA LYS A 166 -6.77 -16.81 -4.67
C LYS A 166 -7.46 -15.63 -5.36
N ASP A 167 -8.13 -14.79 -4.59
CA ASP A 167 -8.76 -13.56 -5.09
C ASP A 167 -8.68 -12.42 -4.07
N ILE A 168 -8.75 -11.18 -4.57
CA ILE A 168 -8.80 -9.96 -3.77
C ILE A 168 -9.90 -9.03 -4.27
N GLY A 169 -10.57 -8.33 -3.35
CA GLY A 169 -11.47 -7.22 -3.65
C GLY A 169 -11.37 -6.13 -2.59
N GLU A 170 -12.12 -5.04 -2.77
CA GLU A 170 -12.11 -3.86 -1.88
C GLU A 170 -12.39 -4.21 -0.41
N LEU A 171 -13.24 -5.22 -0.17
CA LEU A 171 -13.74 -5.56 1.16
C LEU A 171 -13.26 -6.92 1.69
N GLY A 172 -12.40 -7.63 0.98
CA GLY A 172 -11.98 -8.95 1.42
C GLY A 172 -11.17 -9.72 0.40
N CYS A 173 -10.68 -10.87 0.83
CA CYS A 173 -9.95 -11.80 -0.02
C CYS A 173 -10.41 -13.26 0.20
N LEU A 174 -9.97 -14.14 -0.69
CA LEU A 174 -10.08 -15.59 -0.56
C LEU A 174 -8.68 -16.17 -0.52
N VAL A 175 -8.40 -17.00 0.48
CA VAL A 175 -7.13 -17.70 0.62
C VAL A 175 -7.36 -19.19 0.60
N THR A 176 -6.43 -19.95 0.01
CA THR A 176 -6.49 -21.40 -0.03
C THR A 176 -5.74 -21.96 1.15
N THR A 177 -6.41 -22.64 2.08
CA THR A 177 -5.77 -23.30 3.22
C THR A 177 -6.52 -24.55 3.62
N GLN A 178 -5.77 -25.54 4.10
CA GLN A 178 -6.31 -26.77 4.68
C GLN A 178 -6.62 -26.61 6.18
N SER A 179 -6.18 -25.51 6.79
CA SER A 179 -6.47 -25.21 8.19
C SER A 179 -7.91 -24.72 8.35
N MET A 180 -8.65 -25.35 9.25
CA MET A 180 -10.01 -24.90 9.57
C MET A 180 -9.96 -23.64 10.44
N LEU A 181 -10.19 -22.49 9.81
CA LEU A 181 -10.40 -21.22 10.51
C LEU A 181 -11.89 -21.03 10.75
N VAL A 182 -12.27 -20.89 12.03
CA VAL A 182 -13.67 -20.76 12.45
C VAL A 182 -14.25 -19.43 11.96
N PRO A 183 -15.43 -19.40 11.33
CA PRO A 183 -16.12 -18.16 11.02
C PRO A 183 -16.28 -17.27 12.25
N GLY A 184 -16.02 -15.97 12.10
CA GLY A 184 -16.01 -15.02 13.20
C GLY A 184 -14.62 -14.77 13.81
N THR A 185 -13.62 -15.61 13.50
CA THR A 185 -12.24 -15.41 13.97
C THR A 185 -11.65 -14.10 13.44
N SER A 186 -11.14 -13.26 14.33
CA SER A 186 -10.42 -12.03 13.99
C SER A 186 -8.95 -12.33 13.65
N LEU A 187 -8.51 -11.82 12.52
CA LEU A 187 -7.18 -12.06 11.96
C LEU A 187 -6.50 -10.73 11.64
N LYS A 188 -5.20 -10.63 11.97
CA LYS A 188 -4.30 -9.74 11.25
C LYS A 188 -3.85 -10.48 9.99
N VAL A 189 -3.99 -9.83 8.84
CA VAL A 189 -3.72 -10.40 7.52
C VAL A 189 -2.67 -9.54 6.85
N ILE A 190 -1.55 -10.15 6.48
CA ILE A 190 -0.53 -9.52 5.64
C ILE A 190 -0.61 -10.19 4.27
N LEU A 191 -1.00 -9.44 3.25
CA LEU A 191 -1.02 -9.92 1.87
C LEU A 191 0.29 -9.52 1.20
N ASN A 192 1.05 -10.53 0.78
CA ASN A 192 2.32 -10.39 0.10
C ASN A 192 2.12 -10.76 -1.36
N PHE A 193 2.26 -9.80 -2.26
CA PHE A 193 2.19 -10.03 -3.71
C PHE A 193 3.27 -9.21 -4.41
N ALA A 194 4.03 -9.87 -5.28
CA ALA A 194 5.26 -9.35 -5.85
C ALA A 194 6.27 -8.84 -4.79
N LYS A 195 6.31 -7.53 -4.56
CA LYS A 195 7.22 -6.85 -3.62
C LYS A 195 6.49 -5.93 -2.64
N TYR A 196 5.18 -6.09 -2.54
CA TYR A 196 4.30 -5.24 -1.75
C TYR A 196 3.63 -6.04 -0.66
N ASP A 197 3.58 -5.42 0.52
CA ASP A 197 2.93 -5.98 1.70
C ASP A 197 1.78 -5.07 2.11
N LEU A 198 0.57 -5.62 2.05
CA LEU A 198 -0.66 -4.95 2.45
C LEU A 198 -1.13 -5.49 3.81
N ALA A 199 -1.18 -4.63 4.83
CA ALA A 199 -1.55 -5.03 6.18
C ALA A 199 -3.01 -4.66 6.50
N LEU A 200 -3.80 -5.67 6.86
CA LEU A 200 -5.23 -5.58 7.11
C LEU A 200 -5.59 -6.26 8.43
N LYS A 201 -6.69 -5.83 9.04
CA LYS A 201 -7.40 -6.62 10.03
C LYS A 201 -8.72 -7.05 9.45
N GLY A 202 -9.05 -8.33 9.60
CA GLY A 202 -10.23 -8.92 9.01
C GLY A 202 -10.85 -9.98 9.89
N GLN A 203 -12.00 -10.45 9.46
CA GLN A 203 -12.75 -11.50 10.12
C GLN A 203 -13.06 -12.62 9.13
N VAL A 204 -12.90 -13.86 9.55
CA VAL A 204 -13.28 -15.02 8.75
C VAL A 204 -14.79 -15.02 8.54
N ARG A 205 -15.23 -15.05 7.28
CA ARG A 205 -16.66 -15.11 6.91
C ARG A 205 -17.14 -16.53 6.69
N HIS A 206 -16.32 -17.33 6.01
CA HIS A 206 -16.57 -18.73 5.75
C HIS A 206 -15.25 -19.46 5.53
N GLY A 207 -15.22 -20.76 5.81
CA GLY A 207 -14.12 -21.66 5.46
C GLY A 207 -14.70 -22.97 4.98
N ALA A 208 -14.24 -23.45 3.83
CA ALA A 208 -14.57 -24.78 3.33
C ALA A 208 -13.32 -25.39 2.67
N LEU A 209 -13.07 -26.68 2.92
CA LEU A 209 -11.87 -27.40 2.50
C LEU A 209 -11.58 -27.26 0.98
N ASP A 210 -12.63 -27.28 0.16
CA ASP A 210 -12.50 -27.30 -1.30
C ASP A 210 -12.49 -25.89 -1.93
N VAL A 211 -12.92 -24.89 -1.16
CA VAL A 211 -13.13 -23.51 -1.64
C VAL A 211 -12.06 -22.56 -1.12
N GLY A 212 -11.55 -22.82 0.08
CA GLY A 212 -10.67 -21.94 0.85
C GLY A 212 -11.41 -21.15 1.94
N VAL A 213 -10.70 -20.19 2.53
CA VAL A 213 -11.17 -19.32 3.61
C VAL A 213 -11.41 -17.92 3.08
N GLY A 214 -12.67 -17.46 3.18
CA GLY A 214 -13.07 -16.11 2.83
C GLY A 214 -12.89 -15.17 4.01
N ILE A 215 -12.09 -14.12 3.83
CA ILE A 215 -11.81 -13.12 4.86
C ILE A 215 -12.45 -11.80 4.45
N GLU A 216 -13.21 -11.19 5.36
CA GLU A 216 -13.76 -9.84 5.21
C GLU A 216 -12.88 -8.83 5.93
N PHE A 217 -12.48 -7.77 5.24
CA PHE A 217 -11.66 -6.71 5.82
C PHE A 217 -12.52 -5.80 6.71
N ARG A 218 -11.93 -5.38 7.83
CA ARG A 218 -12.54 -4.50 8.84
C ARG A 218 -11.75 -3.23 9.03
N GLU A 219 -10.43 -3.35 9.07
CA GLU A 219 -9.53 -2.21 9.18
C GLU A 219 -8.35 -2.41 8.22
N ILE A 220 -7.79 -1.31 7.75
CA ILE A 220 -6.61 -1.28 6.87
C ILE A 220 -5.54 -0.42 7.52
N ARG A 221 -4.28 -0.84 7.44
CA ARG A 221 -3.18 -0.04 7.99
C ARG A 221 -3.15 1.34 7.33
N LYS A 222 -2.90 2.38 8.12
CA LYS A 222 -2.82 3.75 7.61
C LYS A 222 -1.76 3.86 6.52
N GLY A 223 -2.14 4.40 5.35
CA GLY A 223 -1.29 4.49 4.15
C GLY A 223 -1.47 3.35 3.14
N ASP A 224 -2.02 2.20 3.53
CA ASP A 224 -2.19 1.04 2.64
C ASP A 224 -3.42 1.13 1.73
N ARG A 225 -4.34 2.04 2.01
CA ARG A 225 -5.58 2.20 1.23
C ARG A 225 -5.33 2.57 -0.23
N SER A 226 -4.43 3.51 -0.49
CA SER A 226 -4.09 3.93 -1.86
C SER A 226 -3.44 2.80 -2.64
N LEU A 227 -2.66 1.94 -1.98
CA LEU A 227 -2.05 0.76 -2.57
C LEU A 227 -3.12 -0.26 -2.97
N LEU A 228 -4.06 -0.58 -2.07
CA LEU A 228 -5.18 -1.48 -2.38
C LEU A 228 -5.97 -0.99 -3.61
N GLN A 229 -6.35 0.28 -3.64
CA GLN A 229 -7.10 0.86 -4.76
C GLN A 229 -6.31 0.81 -6.07
N TYR A 230 -5.00 1.08 -6.02
CA TYR A 230 -4.14 0.99 -7.18
C TYR A 230 -4.10 -0.43 -7.76
N ILE A 231 -3.94 -1.44 -6.89
CA ILE A 231 -3.90 -2.85 -7.29
C ILE A 231 -5.23 -3.28 -7.91
N LEU A 232 -6.35 -2.95 -7.28
CA LEU A 232 -7.68 -3.30 -7.79
C LEU A 232 -7.95 -2.65 -9.14
N ARG A 233 -7.56 -1.39 -9.33
CA ARG A 233 -7.64 -0.73 -10.64
C ARG A 233 -6.80 -1.45 -11.69
N LYS A 234 -5.56 -1.83 -11.36
CA LYS A 234 -4.68 -2.54 -12.30
C LYS A 234 -5.20 -3.94 -12.67
N LEU A 235 -5.78 -4.65 -11.71
CA LEU A 235 -6.42 -5.93 -11.97
C LEU A 235 -7.68 -5.77 -12.86
N ALA A 236 -8.47 -4.73 -12.62
CA ALA A 236 -9.64 -4.42 -13.45
C ALA A 236 -9.26 -4.08 -14.90
N GLU A 237 -8.18 -3.32 -15.12
CA GLU A 237 -7.64 -3.02 -16.45
C GLU A 237 -7.22 -4.31 -17.18
N GLN A 238 -6.58 -5.26 -16.48
CA GLN A 238 -6.12 -6.52 -17.08
C GLN A 238 -7.27 -7.46 -17.48
N GLU A 239 -8.30 -7.59 -16.63
CA GLU A 239 -9.48 -8.43 -16.91
C GLU A 239 -10.30 -7.91 -18.11
N GLN A 240 -10.19 -6.60 -18.43
CA GLN A 240 -10.83 -6.01 -19.62
C GLN A 240 -10.01 -6.19 -20.91
N GLU A 241 -8.68 -6.25 -20.82
CA GLU A 241 -7.81 -6.46 -21.99
C GLU A 241 -7.80 -7.91 -22.49
N GLU A 242 -7.92 -8.89 -21.58
CA GLU A 242 -7.95 -10.32 -21.91
C GLU A 242 -9.05 -10.71 -22.93
N PRO A 243 -10.33 -10.33 -22.73
CA PRO A 243 -11.39 -10.63 -23.69
C PRO A 243 -11.27 -9.83 -24.99
N ALA A 244 -10.64 -8.65 -24.97
CA ALA A 244 -10.40 -7.85 -26.18
C ALA A 244 -9.36 -8.50 -27.09
N LYS A 245 -8.24 -8.99 -26.53
CA LYS A 245 -7.19 -9.71 -27.27
C LYS A 245 -7.70 -11.04 -27.84
N ALA A 246 -8.52 -11.77 -27.08
CA ALA A 246 -9.14 -13.01 -27.54
C ALA A 246 -10.09 -12.79 -28.74
N ARG A 247 -10.88 -11.70 -28.74
CA ARG A 247 -11.77 -11.37 -29.87
C ARG A 247 -11.02 -10.98 -31.14
N VAL A 248 -9.92 -10.26 -31.04
CA VAL A 248 -9.09 -9.89 -32.21
C VAL A 248 -8.39 -11.13 -32.80
N ALA A 249 -7.90 -12.04 -31.95
CA ALA A 249 -7.28 -13.29 -32.40
C ALA A 249 -8.29 -14.21 -33.13
N SER A 250 -9.53 -14.30 -32.62
CA SER A 250 -10.60 -15.07 -33.26
C SER A 250 -11.13 -14.48 -34.58
N ALA A 251 -10.95 -13.17 -34.80
CA ALA A 251 -11.38 -12.49 -36.01
C ALA A 251 -10.30 -12.47 -37.12
N SER A 252 -9.09 -12.92 -36.79
CA SER A 252 -7.93 -12.96 -37.70
C SER A 252 -7.57 -14.40 -38.13
N SER A 253 -8.41 -15.39 -37.78
CA SER A 253 -8.26 -16.81 -38.13
C SER A 253 -9.38 -17.26 -39.06
#